data_AF-A0A8H4R4F4-F1
#
_entry.id   AF-A0A8H4R4F4-F1
#
_cell.length_a   1.000
_cell.length_b   1.000
_cell.length_c   1.000
_cell.angle_alpha   90.00
_cell.angle_beta   90.00
_cell.angle_gamma   90.00
#
_symmetry.space_group_name_H-M   'P 1'
#
loop_
_entity.id
_entity.type
_entity.pdbx_description
1 polymer ?
#
loop_
_entity_poly.entity_id
_entity_poly.type
_entity_poly.pdbx_seq_one_letter_code
_entity_poly.pdbx_strand_id
1 'polypeptide(L)'
;MRPRVYITLTILIVLLVLGFIASRIAGFVHLFFEHAGIAITQEEAAIAHNSTTPDPRPQVIPKIIHQVYHNWHDPSNETLPSDWDELRQSCINLNPDWEYKVCGFKVVDLSSVRLESWYLFKLH
;
A
#
# COMPACT_ATOMS: atom_id res chain seq x y z
N MET A 1 12.05 58.56 -15.83
CA MET A 1 11.01 57.62 -15.32
C MET A 1 10.99 57.71 -13.81
N ARG A 2 9.82 57.90 -13.19
CA ARG A 2 9.69 58.30 -11.77
C ARG A 2 9.86 57.10 -10.82
N PRO A 3 10.71 57.20 -9.78
CA PRO A 3 11.04 56.08 -8.87
C PRO A 3 9.81 55.49 -8.15
N ARG A 4 8.74 56.27 -8.02
CA ARG A 4 7.45 55.84 -7.47
C ARG A 4 6.82 54.67 -8.23
N VAL A 5 6.99 54.61 -9.57
CA VAL A 5 6.40 53.55 -10.41
C VAL A 5 7.10 52.21 -10.17
N TYR A 6 8.42 52.23 -9.97
CA TYR A 6 9.19 51.03 -9.68
C TYR A 6 8.86 50.48 -8.29
N ILE A 7 8.73 51.35 -7.29
CA ILE A 7 8.34 50.93 -5.94
C ILE A 7 6.95 50.28 -5.94
N THR A 8 5.97 50.86 -6.62
CA THR A 8 4.62 50.27 -6.74
C THR A 8 4.65 48.92 -7.44
N LEU A 9 5.47 48.78 -8.49
CA LEU A 9 5.57 47.52 -9.24
C LEU A 9 6.25 46.42 -8.42
N THR A 10 7.30 46.75 -7.66
CA THR A 10 7.95 45.81 -6.74
C THR A 10 6.99 45.33 -5.65
N ILE A 11 6.22 46.22 -5.05
CA ILE A 11 5.23 45.86 -4.01
C ILE A 11 4.17 44.92 -4.60
N LEU A 12 3.66 45.21 -5.79
CA LEU A 12 2.66 44.37 -6.47
C LEU A 12 3.19 42.95 -6.71
N ILE A 13 4.43 42.82 -7.19
CA ILE A 13 5.07 41.52 -7.45
C ILE A 13 5.23 40.74 -6.14
N VAL A 14 5.70 41.38 -5.07
CA VAL A 14 5.86 40.74 -3.77
C VAL A 14 4.52 40.21 -3.25
N LEU A 15 3.44 40.99 -3.36
CA LEU A 15 2.10 40.55 -2.95
C LEU A 15 1.59 39.36 -3.76
N LEU A 16 1.84 39.34 -5.08
CA LEU A 16 1.48 38.20 -5.94
C LEU A 16 2.24 36.93 -5.55
N VAL A 17 3.54 37.05 -5.31
CA VAL A 17 4.38 35.91 -4.89
C VAL A 17 3.93 35.38 -3.53
N LEU A 18 3.67 36.26 -2.56
CA LEU A 18 3.18 35.86 -1.24
C LEU A 18 1.81 35.18 -1.32
N GLY A 19 0.87 35.73 -2.11
CA GLY A 19 -0.43 35.12 -2.33
C GLY A 19 -0.33 33.75 -3.00
N PHE A 20 0.56 33.59 -3.97
CA PHE A 20 0.82 32.30 -4.61
C PHE A 20 1.36 31.27 -3.60
N ILE A 21 2.37 31.64 -2.80
CA ILE A 21 2.95 30.74 -1.79
C ILE A 21 1.88 30.35 -0.75
N ALA A 22 1.10 31.31 -0.25
CA ALA A 22 0.02 31.04 0.70
C ALA A 22 -1.02 30.06 0.13
N SER A 23 -1.38 30.20 -1.16
CA SER A 23 -2.33 29.29 -1.81
C SER A 23 -1.82 27.84 -1.90
N ARG A 24 -0.51 27.67 -2.13
CA ARG A 24 0.13 26.35 -2.20
C ARG A 24 0.24 25.70 -0.83
N ILE A 25 0.59 26.47 0.20
CA ILE A 25 0.63 25.98 1.58
C ILE A 25 -0.77 25.58 2.04
N ALA A 26 -1.80 26.39 1.76
CA ALA A 26 -3.18 26.05 2.10
C ALA A 26 -3.64 24.74 1.44
N GLY A 27 -3.36 24.56 0.14
CA GLY A 27 -3.66 23.30 -0.55
C GLY A 27 -2.90 22.10 0.00
N PHE A 28 -1.63 22.29 0.38
CA PHE A 28 -0.84 21.25 1.02
C PHE A 28 -1.41 20.86 2.40
N VAL A 29 -1.75 21.83 3.25
CA VAL A 29 -2.38 21.58 4.55
C VAL A 29 -3.69 20.80 4.38
N HIS A 30 -4.53 21.18 3.42
CA HIS A 30 -5.78 20.47 3.16
C HIS A 30 -5.58 18.99 2.75
N LEU A 31 -4.47 18.67 2.08
CA LEU A 31 -4.16 17.31 1.66
C LEU A 31 -3.83 16.39 2.84
N PHE A 32 -3.11 16.89 3.84
CA PHE A 32 -2.62 16.07 4.95
C PHE A 32 -3.53 16.08 6.19
N PHE A 33 -4.34 17.12 6.40
CA PHE A 33 -5.09 17.26 7.64
C PHE A 33 -6.56 16.83 7.56
N GLU A 34 -7.23 16.94 6.40
CA GLU A 34 -8.64 16.50 6.29
C GLU A 34 -8.81 15.02 5.94
N HIS A 35 -7.78 14.31 5.46
CA HIS A 35 -7.94 13.01 4.78
C HIS A 35 -7.21 11.81 5.40
N ALA A 36 -6.57 11.96 6.56
CA ALA A 36 -6.24 10.77 7.34
C ALA A 36 -7.54 10.33 8.01
N GLY A 37 -8.17 9.25 7.52
CA GLY A 37 -9.35 8.65 8.16
C GLY A 37 -9.13 8.42 9.66
N ILE A 38 -10.21 8.16 10.41
CA ILE A 38 -10.17 7.96 11.87
C ILE A 38 -8.93 7.13 12.24
N ALA A 39 -8.01 7.75 12.98
CA ALA A 39 -6.79 7.09 13.40
C ALA A 39 -7.17 6.04 14.43
N ILE A 40 -7.47 4.83 13.97
CA ILE A 40 -7.73 3.68 14.82
C ILE A 40 -6.40 3.30 15.46
N THR A 41 -6.35 3.33 16.78
CA THR A 41 -5.20 2.82 17.53
C THR A 41 -5.14 1.31 17.42
N GLN A 42 -3.94 0.74 17.57
CA GLN A 42 -3.76 -0.73 17.54
C GLN A 42 -4.64 -1.43 18.60
N GLU A 43 -4.87 -0.77 19.73
CA GLU A 43 -5.74 -1.25 20.81
C GLU A 43 -7.21 -1.29 20.37
N GLU A 44 -7.73 -0.21 19.78
CA GLU A 44 -9.11 -0.16 19.26
C GLU A 44 -9.34 -1.22 18.17
N ALA A 45 -8.35 -1.45 17.30
CA ALA A 45 -8.40 -2.51 16.30
C ALA A 45 -8.47 -3.91 16.95
N ALA A 46 -7.67 -4.15 18.00
CA ALA A 46 -7.68 -5.42 18.72
C ALA A 46 -9.02 -5.66 19.47
N ILE A 47 -9.57 -4.62 20.10
CA ILE A 47 -10.89 -4.68 20.77
C ILE A 47 -11.99 -4.97 19.75
N ALA A 48 -11.98 -4.28 18.60
CA ALA A 48 -12.96 -4.51 17.54
C ALA A 48 -12.87 -5.94 17.00
N HIS A 49 -11.66 -6.46 16.76
CA HIS A 49 -11.45 -7.84 16.31
C HIS A 49 -11.94 -8.87 17.34
N ASN A 50 -11.61 -8.70 18.62
CA ASN A 50 -12.03 -9.63 19.67
C ASN A 50 -13.54 -9.61 19.90
N SER A 51 -14.18 -8.44 19.81
CA SER A 51 -15.64 -8.32 19.98
C SER A 51 -16.43 -8.94 18.83
N THR A 52 -15.79 -9.14 17.67
CA THR A 52 -16.37 -9.81 16.49
C THR A 52 -15.76 -11.18 16.22
N THR A 53 -15.03 -11.79 17.16
CA THR A 53 -14.47 -13.14 16.97
C THR A 53 -15.24 -14.17 17.82
N PRO A 54 -15.80 -15.24 17.22
CA PRO A 54 -15.75 -15.58 15.79
C PRO A 54 -16.63 -14.65 14.96
N ASP A 55 -16.14 -14.27 13.77
CA ASP A 55 -16.89 -13.40 12.84
C ASP A 55 -18.20 -14.12 12.47
N PRO A 56 -19.38 -13.51 12.74
CA PRO A 56 -20.65 -14.15 12.45
C PRO A 56 -20.93 -14.24 10.93
N ARG A 57 -20.13 -13.56 10.10
CA ARG A 57 -20.27 -13.60 8.65
C ARG A 57 -19.75 -14.92 8.08
N PRO A 58 -20.40 -15.48 7.05
CA PRO A 58 -19.87 -16.66 6.36
C PRO A 58 -18.52 -16.33 5.76
N GLN A 59 -17.56 -17.26 5.89
CA GLN A 59 -16.25 -17.08 5.31
C GLN A 59 -16.33 -17.15 3.78
N VAL A 60 -16.26 -16.00 3.13
CA VAL A 60 -16.29 -15.88 1.65
C VAL A 60 -14.88 -16.03 1.07
N ILE A 61 -13.85 -15.62 1.82
CA ILE A 61 -12.47 -15.64 1.36
C ILE A 61 -11.85 -17.02 1.63
N PRO A 62 -11.33 -17.70 0.60
CA PRO A 62 -10.70 -19.00 0.77
C PRO A 62 -9.40 -18.86 1.60
N LYS A 63 -9.15 -19.84 2.47
CA LYS A 63 -7.96 -19.92 3.32
C LYS A 63 -6.74 -20.35 2.50
N ILE A 64 -6.19 -19.45 1.70
CA ILE A 64 -5.03 -19.75 0.84
C ILE A 64 -3.93 -18.73 1.09
N ILE A 65 -2.71 -19.23 1.31
CA ILE A 65 -1.51 -18.41 1.40
C ILE A 65 -0.80 -18.42 0.05
N HIS A 66 -0.70 -17.26 -0.59
CA HIS A 66 0.05 -17.04 -1.82
C HIS A 66 1.34 -16.29 -1.52
N GLN A 67 2.49 -16.92 -1.76
CA GLN A 67 3.81 -16.27 -1.65
C GLN A 67 4.53 -16.35 -2.99
N VAL A 68 5.05 -15.20 -3.42
CA VAL A 68 5.81 -15.05 -4.66
C VAL A 68 7.21 -14.58 -4.29
N TYR A 69 8.22 -15.31 -4.73
CA TYR A 69 9.61 -14.90 -4.65
C TYR A 69 10.19 -14.78 -6.06
N HIS A 70 10.89 -13.68 -6.33
CA HIS A 70 11.54 -13.45 -7.59
C HIS A 70 12.97 -12.99 -7.34
N ASN A 71 13.94 -13.78 -7.81
CA ASN A 71 15.34 -13.42 -7.76
C ASN A 71 15.71 -12.55 -8.98
N TRP A 72 15.75 -11.24 -8.78
CA TRP A 72 16.13 -10.27 -9.82
C TRP A 72 17.62 -10.33 -10.19
N HIS A 73 18.46 -10.84 -9.30
CA HIS A 73 19.91 -10.82 -9.47
C HIS A 73 20.42 -12.04 -10.25
N ASP A 74 19.76 -13.19 -10.08
CA ASP A 74 20.02 -14.40 -10.86
C ASP A 74 18.68 -15.08 -11.19
N PRO A 75 18.11 -14.82 -12.36
CA PRO A 75 16.82 -15.39 -12.76
C PRO A 75 16.88 -16.90 -13.01
N SER A 76 18.08 -17.49 -13.10
CA SER A 76 18.26 -18.95 -13.22
C SER A 76 18.37 -19.64 -11.87
N ASN A 77 18.60 -18.87 -10.81
CA ASN A 77 18.67 -19.39 -9.46
C ASN A 77 17.28 -19.47 -8.84
N GLU A 78 16.74 -20.68 -8.89
CA GLU A 78 15.41 -21.01 -8.39
C GLU A 78 15.39 -21.40 -6.89
N THR A 79 16.41 -21.02 -6.13
CA THR A 79 16.47 -21.32 -4.70
C THR A 79 15.99 -20.15 -3.87
N LEU A 80 15.13 -20.46 -2.90
CA LEU A 80 14.68 -19.49 -1.92
C LEU A 80 15.81 -19.27 -0.89
N PRO A 81 16.17 -18.02 -0.55
CA PRO A 81 17.12 -17.77 0.53
C PRO A 81 16.61 -18.32 1.86
N SER A 82 17.51 -18.72 2.75
CA SER A 82 17.20 -19.32 4.06
C SER A 82 16.20 -18.51 4.87
N ASP A 83 16.38 -17.19 4.92
CA ASP A 83 15.59 -16.30 5.75
C ASP A 83 14.14 -16.20 5.24
N TRP A 84 13.96 -16.33 3.92
CA TRP A 84 12.64 -16.38 3.28
C TRP A 84 11.97 -17.73 3.49
N ASP A 85 12.74 -18.81 3.53
CA ASP A 85 12.21 -20.14 3.85
C ASP A 85 11.75 -20.24 5.31
N GLU A 86 12.51 -19.67 6.25
CA GLU A 86 12.13 -19.60 7.65
C GLU A 86 10.81 -18.83 7.84
N LEU A 87 10.67 -17.66 7.19
CA LEU A 87 9.44 -16.89 7.22
C LEU A 87 8.26 -17.67 6.61
N ARG A 88 8.49 -18.33 5.46
CA ARG A 88 7.50 -19.20 4.83
C ARG A 88 7.01 -20.27 5.80
N GLN A 89 7.92 -20.99 6.45
CA GLN A 89 7.57 -22.05 7.39
C GLN A 89 6.82 -21.50 8.61
N SER A 90 7.21 -20.34 9.12
CA SER A 90 6.48 -19.66 10.20
C SER A 90 5.02 -19.38 9.83
N CYS A 91 4.76 -18.89 8.61
CA CYS A 91 3.40 -18.65 8.13
C CYS A 91 2.57 -19.93 7.99
N ILE A 92 3.18 -21.02 7.51
CA ILE A 92 2.51 -22.33 7.38
C ILE A 92 2.16 -22.89 8.77
N ASN A 93 3.11 -22.83 9.71
CA ASN A 93 2.93 -23.34 11.06
C ASN A 93 1.84 -22.60 11.84
N LEU A 94 1.69 -21.28 11.61
CA LEU A 94 0.68 -20.47 12.26
C LEU A 94 -0.74 -20.72 11.70
N ASN A 95 -0.86 -21.22 10.47
CA ASN A 95 -2.14 -21.38 9.76
C ASN A 95 -2.31 -22.82 9.24
N PRO A 96 -2.45 -23.82 10.13
CA PRO A 96 -2.45 -25.23 9.73
C PRO A 96 -3.68 -25.63 8.90
N ASP A 97 -4.75 -24.84 8.93
CA ASP A 97 -6.00 -25.05 8.19
C ASP A 97 -6.04 -24.31 6.84
N TRP A 98 -4.95 -23.67 6.43
CA TRP A 98 -4.85 -22.93 5.16
C TRP A 98 -4.12 -23.75 4.10
N GLU A 99 -4.61 -23.70 2.87
CA GLU A 99 -3.92 -24.28 1.73
C GLU A 99 -2.73 -23.40 1.35
N TYR A 100 -1.52 -23.96 1.29
CA TYR A 100 -0.32 -23.22 0.93
C TYR A 100 -0.01 -23.40 -0.56
N LYS A 101 0.00 -22.30 -1.32
CA LYS A 101 0.38 -22.29 -2.74
C LYS A 101 1.65 -21.46 -2.92
N VAL A 102 2.78 -22.14 -3.12
CA VAL A 102 3.99 -21.50 -3.67
C VAL A 102 3.79 -21.37 -5.16
N CYS A 103 3.74 -20.14 -5.68
CA CYS A 103 4.01 -19.95 -7.10
C CYS A 103 5.52 -20.06 -7.27
N GLY A 104 6.00 -21.30 -7.33
CA GLY A 104 7.41 -21.61 -7.52
C GLY A 104 7.84 -21.21 -8.91
N PHE A 105 8.87 -20.36 -8.98
CA PHE A 105 9.91 -20.33 -10.01
C PHE A 105 9.51 -20.79 -11.41
N LYS A 106 8.47 -20.18 -11.97
CA LYS A 106 8.51 -19.85 -13.38
C LYS A 106 8.57 -18.36 -13.40
N VAL A 107 9.53 -17.85 -14.17
CA VAL A 107 9.55 -16.47 -14.66
C VAL A 107 8.11 -16.02 -14.72
N VAL A 108 7.72 -15.16 -13.77
CA VAL A 108 6.43 -14.50 -13.84
C VAL A 108 6.57 -13.61 -15.06
N ASP A 109 6.29 -14.19 -16.21
CA ASP A 109 5.85 -13.42 -17.33
C ASP A 109 4.65 -12.64 -16.79
N LEU A 110 4.70 -11.32 -16.92
CA LEU A 110 3.66 -10.42 -16.43
C LEU A 110 2.26 -10.79 -16.96
N SER A 111 2.20 -11.65 -18.00
CA SER A 111 1.00 -12.32 -18.48
C SER A 111 0.39 -13.34 -17.48
N SER A 112 1.21 -14.08 -16.73
CA SER A 112 0.77 -15.14 -15.79
C SER A 112 0.23 -14.58 -14.48
N VAL A 113 0.86 -13.55 -13.90
CA VAL A 113 0.29 -12.85 -12.72
C VAL A 113 -0.99 -12.11 -13.08
N ARG A 114 -1.11 -11.61 -14.32
CA ARG A 114 -2.37 -11.08 -14.82
C ARG A 114 -3.43 -12.18 -14.88
N LEU A 115 -3.13 -13.36 -15.41
CA LEU A 115 -4.10 -14.45 -15.51
C LEU A 115 -4.62 -14.91 -14.12
N GLU A 116 -3.77 -15.06 -13.11
CA GLU A 116 -4.24 -15.46 -11.76
C GLU A 116 -5.08 -14.37 -11.06
N SER A 117 -4.76 -13.09 -11.28
CA SER A 117 -5.59 -11.98 -10.82
C SER A 117 -6.97 -11.97 -11.50
N TRP A 118 -7.05 -12.38 -12.77
CA TRP A 118 -8.31 -12.57 -13.49
C TRP A 118 -9.12 -13.78 -12.99
N TYR A 119 -8.51 -14.87 -12.55
CA TYR A 119 -9.23 -16.00 -11.95
C TYR A 119 -9.85 -15.63 -10.59
N LEU A 120 -9.18 -14.80 -9.78
CA LEU A 120 -9.75 -14.25 -8.54
C LEU A 120 -10.93 -13.29 -8.80
N PHE A 121 -10.93 -12.56 -9.92
CA PHE A 121 -12.02 -11.65 -10.28
C PHE A 121 -13.22 -12.35 -10.95
N LYS A 122 -13.04 -13.56 -11.49
CA LYS A 122 -14.08 -14.33 -12.21
C LYS A 122 -14.86 -15.31 -11.32
N LEU A 123 -14.53 -15.36 -10.03
CA LEU A 123 -15.24 -16.12 -8.99
C LEU A 123 -16.44 -15.34 -8.39
N HIS A 124 -16.94 -14.33 -9.10
CA HIS A 124 -18.20 -13.62 -8.81
C HIS A 124 -19.21 -13.87 -9.93
#